data_AF-A0A6L5Q0E3-F1
#
_entry.id   AF-A0A6L5Q0E3-F1
#
_cell.length_a   1.000
_cell.length_b   1.000
_cell.length_c   1.000
_cell.angle_alpha   90.00
_cell.angle_beta   90.00
_cell.angle_gamma   90.00
#
_symmetry.space_group_name_H-M   'P 1'
#
loop_
_entity.id
_entity.type
_entity.pdbx_description
1 polymer ?
#
loop_
_entity_poly.entity_id
_entity_poly.type
_entity_poly.pdbx_seq_one_letter_code
_entity_poly.pdbx_strand_id
1 'polypeptide(L)'
;MTYKALTITGIISISLLTGCFGAKPEAELYVAFENATQQEKAVSEDVKKLEGLEKQGQELYNQIINDGKDSNQAIMPKIEQATKSMDEREKVWNKEKEAFEKAQEEIKSVHKTIDKMEDAALQKQAKNIQDIYKKRYSSFNKINDSYQKLMGFEREVYKSLGEKETNLKKISEKIKGVNQMNEDIQREKEKFNGYTKEYNKEKLDFYKQAKIKIKDEK
;
A
#
# COMPACT_ATOMS: atom_id res chain seq x y z
N MET A 1 5.07 19.33 -9.42
CA MET A 1 4.74 17.93 -9.08
C MET A 1 3.23 17.83 -8.98
N THR A 2 2.66 16.68 -9.32
CA THR A 2 1.22 16.42 -9.20
C THR A 2 1.06 15.13 -8.42
N TYR A 3 0.41 15.18 -7.26
CA TYR A 3 0.07 13.99 -6.48
C TYR A 3 -1.29 13.48 -6.94
N LYS A 4 -1.38 12.17 -7.20
CA LYS A 4 -2.65 11.51 -7.50
C LYS A 4 -3.05 10.70 -6.28
N ALA A 5 -4.29 10.90 -5.82
CA ALA A 5 -4.85 10.18 -4.67
C ALA A 5 -4.60 8.66 -4.78
N LEU A 6 -4.09 8.10 -3.69
CA LEU A 6 -3.68 6.71 -3.57
C LEU A 6 -4.84 5.87 -3.00
N THR A 7 -5.98 5.88 -3.70
CA THR A 7 -7.15 5.10 -3.27
C THR A 7 -6.92 3.60 -3.46
N ILE A 8 -6.77 2.89 -2.33
CA ILE A 8 -6.56 1.44 -2.29
C ILE A 8 -7.84 0.74 -1.82
N THR A 9 -8.18 -0.38 -2.47
CA THR A 9 -9.25 -1.29 -2.01
C THR A 9 -8.72 -2.12 -0.84
N GLY A 10 -9.43 -2.10 0.29
CA GLY A 10 -9.09 -2.88 1.48
C GLY A 10 -9.48 -4.36 1.38
N ILE A 11 -8.81 -5.20 2.16
CA ILE A 11 -9.24 -6.58 2.41
C ILE A 11 -10.40 -6.56 3.42
N ILE A 12 -11.36 -7.46 3.27
CA ILE A 12 -12.53 -7.59 4.15
C ILE A 12 -12.19 -8.53 5.31
N SER A 13 -12.31 -8.08 6.56
CA SER A 13 -12.22 -8.92 7.77
C SER A 13 -13.54 -9.64 8.05
N ILE A 14 -13.45 -10.86 8.57
CA ILE A 14 -14.62 -11.71 8.84
C ILE A 14 -14.42 -12.47 10.14
N SER A 15 -15.38 -12.42 11.08
CA SER A 15 -15.31 -13.22 12.31
C SER A 15 -15.90 -14.63 12.15
N LEU A 16 -15.34 -15.60 12.88
CA LEU A 16 -15.88 -16.94 13.05
C LEU A 16 -17.10 -16.92 13.98
N LEU A 17 -18.16 -17.64 13.61
CA LEU A 17 -19.19 -18.05 14.57
C LEU A 17 -18.65 -19.26 15.33
N THR A 18 -18.47 -19.13 16.64
CA THR A 18 -17.86 -20.17 17.47
C THR A 18 -18.62 -21.50 17.37
N GLY A 19 -17.95 -22.49 16.81
CA GLY A 19 -18.30 -23.91 16.83
C GLY A 19 -17.00 -24.70 16.94
N CYS A 20 -17.01 -25.82 17.66
CA CYS A 20 -15.83 -26.64 17.86
C CYS A 20 -15.41 -27.28 16.52
N PHE A 21 -14.59 -26.57 15.75
CA PHE A 21 -13.82 -27.18 14.66
C PHE A 21 -12.66 -27.90 15.34
N GLY A 22 -12.58 -29.22 15.19
CA GLY A 22 -11.34 -29.94 15.48
C GLY A 22 -10.18 -29.34 14.66
N ALA A 23 -8.94 -29.66 15.01
CA ALA A 23 -7.74 -29.18 14.31
C ALA A 23 -7.71 -29.68 12.85
N LYS A 24 -8.40 -28.95 11.97
CA LYS A 24 -8.49 -29.21 10.53
C LYS A 24 -7.65 -28.18 9.77
N PRO A 25 -6.94 -28.57 8.70
CA PRO A 25 -6.18 -27.64 7.88
C PRO A 25 -6.97 -26.43 7.38
N GLU A 26 -8.26 -26.59 7.09
CA GLU A 26 -9.14 -25.50 6.65
C GLU A 26 -9.34 -24.42 7.73
N ALA A 27 -9.41 -24.82 9.00
CA ALA A 27 -9.55 -23.91 10.12
C ALA A 27 -8.25 -23.14 10.39
N GLU A 28 -7.10 -23.82 10.27
CA GLU A 28 -5.78 -23.17 10.33
C GLU A 28 -5.63 -22.13 9.21
N LEU A 29 -6.08 -22.45 8.00
CA LEU A 29 -6.06 -21.51 6.86
C LEU A 29 -6.93 -20.29 7.10
N TYR A 30 -8.15 -20.48 7.63
CA TYR A 30 -9.00 -19.37 8.03
C TYR A 30 -8.28 -18.43 9.00
N VAL A 31 -7.66 -18.98 10.05
CA VAL A 31 -6.96 -18.18 11.06
C VAL A 31 -5.84 -17.37 10.42
N ALA A 32 -5.02 -17.99 9.57
CA ALA A 32 -3.95 -17.29 8.88
C ALA A 32 -4.46 -16.19 7.92
N PHE A 33 -5.53 -16.45 7.18
CA PHE A 33 -6.12 -15.47 6.25
C PHE A 33 -6.72 -14.26 6.97
N GLU A 34 -7.38 -14.47 8.11
CA GLU A 34 -7.91 -13.38 8.93
C GLU A 34 -6.81 -12.66 9.72
N ASN A 35 -5.78 -13.37 10.20
CA ASN A 35 -4.60 -12.74 10.80
C ASN A 35 -3.91 -11.80 9.81
N ALA A 36 -3.67 -12.25 8.57
CA ALA A 36 -3.11 -11.42 7.51
C ALA A 36 -4.01 -10.18 7.24
N THR A 37 -5.32 -10.37 7.20
CA THR A 37 -6.28 -9.27 7.04
C THR A 37 -6.20 -8.28 8.21
N GLN A 38 -6.04 -8.77 9.43
CA GLN A 38 -5.95 -7.97 10.65
C GLN A 38 -4.66 -7.16 10.73
N GLN A 39 -3.53 -7.67 10.21
CA GLN A 39 -2.29 -6.88 10.07
C GLN A 39 -2.51 -5.65 9.20
N GLU A 40 -3.35 -5.76 8.17
CA GLU A 40 -3.64 -4.68 7.23
C GLU A 40 -4.76 -3.71 7.68
N LYS A 41 -5.37 -3.92 8.85
CA LYS A 41 -6.56 -3.17 9.29
C LYS A 41 -6.35 -1.65 9.31
N ALA A 42 -5.16 -1.21 9.72
CA ALA A 42 -4.83 0.21 9.80
C ALA A 42 -4.52 0.86 8.45
N VAL A 43 -4.28 0.07 7.38
CA VAL A 43 -3.86 0.59 6.07
C VAL A 43 -4.90 1.56 5.50
N SER A 44 -6.20 1.31 5.69
CA SER A 44 -7.22 2.24 5.19
C SER A 44 -7.15 3.62 5.86
N GLU A 45 -6.70 3.70 7.11
CA GLU A 45 -6.54 4.97 7.82
C GLU A 45 -5.22 5.65 7.43
N ASP A 46 -4.15 4.86 7.29
CA ASP A 46 -2.85 5.34 6.83
C ASP A 46 -2.93 5.93 5.41
N VAL A 47 -3.66 5.29 4.48
CA VAL A 47 -3.91 5.81 3.13
C VAL A 47 -4.60 7.18 3.17
N LYS A 48 -5.64 7.35 4.00
CA LYS A 48 -6.32 8.65 4.14
C LYS A 48 -5.38 9.72 4.69
N LYS A 49 -4.52 9.34 5.64
CA LYS A 49 -3.51 10.24 6.19
C LYS A 49 -2.47 10.63 5.14
N LEU A 50 -2.00 9.68 4.32
CA LEU A 50 -1.09 9.94 3.21
C LEU A 50 -1.72 10.91 2.19
N GLU A 51 -2.97 10.68 1.79
CA GLU A 51 -3.69 11.59 0.87
C GLU A 51 -3.74 13.02 1.41
N GLY A 52 -3.99 13.20 2.71
CA GLY A 52 -3.97 14.51 3.36
C GLY A 52 -2.59 15.16 3.33
N LEU A 53 -1.54 14.41 3.67
CA LEU A 53 -0.16 14.89 3.64
C LEU A 53 0.33 15.23 2.22
N GLU A 54 -0.03 14.42 1.23
CA GLU A 54 0.28 14.66 -0.19
C GLU A 54 -0.42 15.92 -0.71
N LYS A 55 -1.69 16.14 -0.33
CA LYS A 55 -2.41 17.37 -0.68
C LYS A 55 -1.73 18.61 -0.07
N GLN A 56 -1.35 18.54 1.21
CA GLN A 56 -0.60 19.62 1.85
C GLN A 56 0.76 19.84 1.15
N GLY A 57 1.47 18.77 0.78
CA GLY A 57 2.72 18.85 0.01
C GLY A 57 2.53 19.52 -1.35
N GLN A 58 1.44 19.22 -2.06
CA GLN A 58 1.08 19.87 -3.32
C GLN A 58 0.89 21.39 -3.16
N GLU A 59 0.16 21.80 -2.13
CA GLU A 59 -0.12 23.20 -1.84
C GLU A 59 1.18 23.95 -1.53
N LEU A 60 2.05 23.37 -0.70
CA LEU A 60 3.36 23.94 -0.39
C LEU A 60 4.25 24.06 -1.63
N TYR A 61 4.30 23.02 -2.48
CA TYR A 61 5.05 23.09 -3.73
C TYR A 61 4.57 24.25 -4.61
N ASN A 62 3.26 24.43 -4.76
CA ASN A 62 2.70 25.52 -5.57
C ASN A 62 3.05 26.90 -5.00
N GLN A 63 3.00 27.06 -3.67
CA GLN A 63 3.42 28.29 -3.00
C GLN A 63 4.92 28.55 -3.18
N ILE A 64 5.77 27.53 -3.04
CA ILE A 64 7.22 27.65 -3.24
C ILE A 64 7.55 28.14 -4.66
N ILE A 65 6.88 27.59 -5.68
CA ILE A 65 7.09 28.02 -7.07
C ILE A 65 6.56 29.43 -7.35
N ASN A 66 5.49 29.85 -6.68
CA ASN A 66 4.93 31.19 -6.85
C ASN A 66 5.75 32.26 -6.13
N ASP A 67 6.07 32.04 -4.86
CA ASP A 67 6.75 33.00 -4.00
C ASP A 67 8.27 33.04 -4.28
N GLY A 68 8.83 31.94 -4.78
CA GLY A 68 10.25 31.83 -5.17
C GLY A 68 10.61 32.57 -6.46
N LYS A 69 9.64 33.23 -7.12
CA LYS A 69 9.90 34.07 -8.30
C LYS A 69 10.69 35.34 -7.94
N ASP A 70 10.51 35.84 -6.72
CA ASP A 70 11.06 37.13 -6.29
C ASP A 70 12.33 36.97 -5.43
N SER A 71 12.42 35.93 -4.59
CA SER A 71 13.62 35.60 -3.78
C SER A 71 13.54 34.21 -3.15
N ASN A 72 14.67 33.48 -3.16
CA ASN A 72 14.79 32.18 -2.48
C ASN A 72 14.71 32.27 -0.94
N GLN A 73 14.97 33.44 -0.33
CA GLN A 73 14.87 33.57 1.14
C GLN A 73 13.43 33.48 1.64
N ALA A 74 12.46 33.97 0.86
CA ALA A 74 11.05 34.01 1.26
C ALA A 74 10.39 32.62 1.29
N ILE A 75 11.00 31.63 0.64
CA ILE A 75 10.47 30.25 0.53
C ILE A 75 11.12 29.27 1.50
N MET A 76 12.20 29.64 2.19
CA MET A 76 12.91 28.73 3.12
C MET A 76 12.00 28.10 4.19
N PRO A 77 11.11 28.85 4.88
CA PRO A 77 10.19 28.24 5.84
C PRO A 77 9.21 27.24 5.20
N LYS A 78 8.79 27.49 3.95
CA LYS A 78 7.89 26.60 3.20
C LYS A 78 8.59 25.31 2.76
N ILE A 79 9.86 25.42 2.36
CA ILE A 79 10.72 24.27 2.04
C ILE A 79 10.91 23.38 3.28
N GLU A 80 11.15 23.99 4.45
CA GLU A 80 11.27 23.26 5.71
C GLU A 80 9.96 22.53 6.06
N GLN A 81 8.82 23.22 5.95
CA GLN A 81 7.50 22.61 6.18
C GLN A 81 7.22 21.46 5.20
N ALA A 82 7.58 21.61 3.92
CA ALA A 82 7.42 20.57 2.91
C ALA A 82 8.27 19.34 3.25
N THR A 83 9.54 19.55 3.61
CA THR A 83 10.47 18.48 4.01
C THR A 83 9.96 17.73 5.25
N LYS A 84 9.43 18.45 6.25
CA LYS A 84 8.83 17.82 7.44
C LYS A 84 7.61 16.97 7.09
N SER A 85 6.76 17.44 6.17
CA SER A 85 5.63 16.67 5.66
C SER A 85 6.08 15.40 4.92
N MET A 86 7.22 15.43 4.22
CA MET A 86 7.81 14.24 3.61
C MET A 86 8.23 13.19 4.63
N ASP A 87 8.85 13.61 5.73
CA ASP A 87 9.28 12.68 6.78
C ASP A 87 8.08 12.03 7.48
N GLU A 88 6.97 12.77 7.62
CA GLU A 88 5.70 12.21 8.09
C GLU A 88 5.10 11.21 7.10
N ARG A 89 5.12 11.51 5.79
CA ARG A 89 4.69 10.57 4.74
C ARG A 89 5.51 9.29 4.75
N GLU A 90 6.84 9.39 4.84
CA GLU A 90 7.73 8.23 4.88
C GLU A 90 7.46 7.36 6.11
N LYS A 91 7.22 7.97 7.29
CA LYS A 91 6.85 7.23 8.50
C LYS A 91 5.54 6.47 8.35
N VAL A 92 4.52 7.07 7.74
CA VAL A 92 3.23 6.40 7.51
C VAL A 92 3.39 5.29 6.46
N TRP A 93 4.09 5.57 5.36
CA TRP A 93 4.34 4.59 4.31
C TRP A 93 5.11 3.35 4.80
N ASN A 94 6.11 3.54 5.66
CA ASN A 94 6.87 2.43 6.24
C ASN A 94 6.00 1.53 7.13
N LYS A 95 4.96 2.08 7.79
CA LYS A 95 4.00 1.26 8.55
C LYS A 95 3.15 0.39 7.63
N GLU A 96 2.66 0.95 6.52
CA GLU A 96 1.92 0.17 5.52
C GLU A 96 2.78 -0.95 4.95
N LYS A 97 4.04 -0.64 4.61
CA LYS A 97 5.01 -1.64 4.14
C LYS A 97 5.20 -2.78 5.15
N GLU A 98 5.43 -2.45 6.41
CA GLU A 98 5.60 -3.46 7.48
C GLU A 98 4.33 -4.31 7.66
N ALA A 99 3.14 -3.71 7.57
CA ALA A 99 1.86 -4.42 7.64
C ALA A 99 1.72 -5.43 6.48
N PHE A 100 2.01 -5.01 5.24
CA PHE A 100 1.95 -5.90 4.08
C PHE A 100 3.02 -6.99 4.11
N GLU A 101 4.21 -6.69 4.61
CA GLU A 101 5.29 -7.68 4.80
C GLU A 101 4.85 -8.79 5.76
N LYS A 102 4.36 -8.42 6.96
CA LYS A 102 3.85 -9.38 7.96
C LYS A 102 2.69 -10.21 7.43
N ALA A 103 1.72 -9.56 6.77
CA ALA A 103 0.57 -10.24 6.21
C ALA A 103 0.99 -11.23 5.09
N GLN A 104 1.96 -10.87 4.25
CA GLN A 104 2.52 -11.77 3.24
C GLN A 104 3.30 -12.94 3.85
N GLU A 105 4.01 -12.74 4.96
CA GLU A 105 4.69 -13.83 5.67
C GLU A 105 3.69 -14.85 6.23
N GLU A 106 2.60 -14.38 6.83
CA GLU A 106 1.50 -15.23 7.31
C GLU A 106 0.94 -16.09 6.17
N ILE A 107 0.62 -15.50 5.02
CA ILE A 107 0.09 -16.22 3.85
C ILE A 107 1.11 -17.16 3.20
N LYS A 108 2.41 -16.85 3.26
CA LYS A 108 3.46 -17.78 2.76
C LYS A 108 3.57 -19.01 3.65
N SER A 109 3.43 -18.82 4.96
CA SER A 109 3.63 -19.89 5.95
C SER A 109 2.64 -21.05 5.80
N VAL A 110 1.43 -20.78 5.26
CA VAL A 110 0.36 -21.77 5.17
C VAL A 110 0.58 -22.86 4.11
N HIS A 111 1.61 -22.79 3.28
CA HIS A 111 1.85 -23.76 2.21
C HIS A 111 1.82 -25.22 2.71
N LYS A 112 2.46 -25.47 3.87
CA LYS A 112 2.46 -26.80 4.50
C LYS A 112 1.09 -27.24 5.02
N THR A 113 0.26 -26.30 5.45
CA THR A 113 -1.12 -26.58 5.87
C THR A 113 -1.98 -26.94 4.66
N ILE A 114 -1.81 -26.24 3.54
CA ILE A 114 -2.50 -26.54 2.28
C ILE A 114 -2.17 -27.96 1.79
N ASP A 115 -0.90 -28.37 1.86
CA ASP A 115 -0.49 -29.71 1.40
C ASP A 115 -1.07 -30.86 2.23
N LYS A 116 -1.55 -30.59 3.45
CA LYS A 116 -2.19 -31.58 4.33
C LYS A 116 -3.71 -31.71 4.10
N MET A 117 -4.29 -30.89 3.23
CA MET A 117 -5.73 -30.92 2.95
C MET A 117 -6.12 -32.19 2.19
N GLU A 118 -7.19 -32.86 2.64
CA GLU A 118 -7.70 -34.09 2.03
C GLU A 118 -8.58 -33.79 0.80
N ASP A 119 -9.36 -32.71 0.84
CA ASP A 119 -10.22 -32.32 -0.28
C ASP A 119 -9.39 -31.61 -1.36
N ALA A 120 -9.24 -32.28 -2.51
CA ALA A 120 -8.43 -31.78 -3.62
C ALA A 120 -8.96 -30.47 -4.24
N ALA A 121 -10.28 -30.22 -4.19
CA ALA A 121 -10.86 -28.99 -4.71
C ALA A 121 -10.56 -27.81 -3.77
N LEU A 122 -10.74 -28.00 -2.46
CA LEU A 122 -10.39 -27.00 -1.44
C LEU A 122 -8.87 -26.74 -1.42
N GLN A 123 -8.05 -27.78 -1.55
CA GLN A 123 -6.60 -27.64 -1.64
C GLN A 123 -6.19 -26.78 -2.83
N LYS A 124 -6.74 -27.05 -4.02
CA LYS A 124 -6.48 -26.26 -5.23
C LYS A 124 -6.91 -24.81 -5.06
N GLN A 125 -8.07 -24.58 -4.43
CA GLN A 125 -8.56 -23.23 -4.14
C GLN A 125 -7.63 -22.48 -3.18
N ALA A 126 -7.17 -23.12 -2.11
CA ALA A 126 -6.23 -22.51 -1.16
C ALA A 126 -4.89 -22.16 -1.82
N LYS A 127 -4.37 -23.00 -2.73
CA LYS A 127 -3.18 -22.68 -3.55
C LYS A 127 -3.42 -21.44 -4.42
N ASN A 128 -4.59 -21.34 -5.04
CA ASN A 128 -4.96 -20.17 -5.84
C ASN A 128 -5.03 -18.88 -4.99
N ILE A 129 -5.62 -18.95 -3.79
CA ILE A 129 -5.67 -17.81 -2.85
C ILE A 129 -4.25 -17.34 -2.49
N GLN A 130 -3.34 -18.27 -2.18
CA GLN A 130 -1.94 -17.96 -1.89
C GLN A 130 -1.25 -17.26 -3.08
N ASP A 131 -1.50 -17.73 -4.31
CA ASP A 131 -0.94 -17.14 -5.53
C ASP A 131 -1.51 -15.75 -5.84
N ILE A 132 -2.81 -15.53 -5.65
CA ILE A 132 -3.45 -14.22 -5.79
C ILE A 132 -2.84 -13.23 -4.80
N TYR A 133 -2.70 -13.63 -3.54
CA TYR A 133 -2.11 -12.78 -2.52
C TYR A 133 -0.64 -12.44 -2.83
N LYS A 134 0.14 -13.40 -3.35
CA LYS A 134 1.51 -13.16 -3.83
C LYS A 134 1.56 -12.13 -4.96
N LYS A 135 0.64 -12.18 -5.92
CA LYS A 135 0.52 -11.20 -7.02
C LYS A 135 0.13 -9.81 -6.50
N ARG A 136 -0.79 -9.77 -5.53
CA ARG A 136 -1.18 -8.55 -4.82
C ARG A 136 0.03 -7.89 -4.15
N TYR A 137 0.76 -8.63 -3.33
CA TYR A 137 1.97 -8.15 -2.67
C TYR A 137 3.06 -7.72 -3.67
N SER A 138 3.24 -8.46 -4.77
CA SER A 138 4.16 -8.05 -5.83
C SER A 138 3.77 -6.72 -6.48
N SER A 139 2.48 -6.43 -6.59
CA SER A 139 1.99 -5.14 -7.10
C SER A 139 2.29 -4.02 -6.08
N PHE A 140 2.06 -4.29 -4.79
CA PHE A 140 2.43 -3.38 -3.71
C PHE A 140 3.93 -3.04 -3.70
N ASN A 141 4.82 -4.03 -3.83
CA ASN A 141 6.26 -3.76 -3.86
C ASN A 141 6.66 -2.80 -4.99
N LYS A 142 6.04 -2.91 -6.16
CA LYS A 142 6.30 -1.99 -7.27
C LYS A 142 5.76 -0.58 -7.01
N ILE A 143 4.62 -0.47 -6.32
CA ILE A 143 4.11 0.81 -5.82
C ILE A 143 5.13 1.39 -4.84
N ASN A 144 5.58 0.61 -3.85
CA ASN A 144 6.59 1.03 -2.87
C ASN A 144 7.86 1.54 -3.56
N ASP A 145 8.42 0.79 -4.51
CA ASP A 145 9.65 1.18 -5.20
C ASP A 145 9.48 2.51 -5.95
N SER A 146 8.33 2.69 -6.61
CA SER A 146 8.01 3.92 -7.34
C SER A 146 7.77 5.09 -6.41
N TYR A 147 7.11 4.86 -5.28
CA TYR A 147 6.80 5.87 -4.28
C TYR A 147 8.05 6.33 -3.53
N GLN A 148 8.94 5.41 -3.15
CA GLN A 148 10.24 5.74 -2.55
C GLN A 148 11.13 6.56 -3.50
N LYS A 149 11.14 6.21 -4.79
CA LYS A 149 11.82 7.02 -5.81
C LYS A 149 11.22 8.41 -5.90
N LEU A 150 9.89 8.52 -5.94
CA LEU A 150 9.19 9.80 -5.98
C LEU A 150 9.55 10.69 -4.77
N MET A 151 9.52 10.13 -3.55
CA MET A 151 9.96 10.86 -2.34
C MET A 151 11.44 11.26 -2.42
N GLY A 152 12.32 10.41 -2.95
CA GLY A 152 13.71 10.76 -3.20
C GLY A 152 13.86 11.97 -4.13
N PHE A 153 13.16 11.96 -5.27
CA PHE A 153 13.17 13.09 -6.21
C PHE A 153 12.63 14.37 -5.60
N GLU A 154 11.54 14.29 -4.85
CA GLU A 154 10.95 15.45 -4.17
C GLU A 154 11.94 16.05 -3.14
N ARG A 155 12.66 15.23 -2.37
CA ARG A 155 13.70 15.69 -1.43
C ARG A 155 14.82 16.42 -2.15
N GLU A 156 15.27 15.87 -3.28
CA GLU A 156 16.32 16.52 -4.07
C GLU A 156 15.86 17.85 -4.67
N VAL A 157 14.59 17.96 -5.09
CA VAL A 157 14.02 19.22 -5.59
C VAL A 157 14.02 20.28 -4.48
N TYR A 158 13.53 19.96 -3.29
CA TYR A 158 13.53 20.91 -2.17
C TYR A 158 14.93 21.30 -1.71
N LYS A 159 15.87 20.35 -1.70
CA LYS A 159 17.29 20.65 -1.44
C LYS A 159 17.84 21.66 -2.44
N SER A 160 17.62 21.45 -3.74
CA SER A 160 18.09 22.38 -4.79
C SER A 160 17.40 23.74 -4.74
N LEU A 161 16.14 23.82 -4.30
CA LEU A 161 15.43 25.09 -4.12
C LEU A 161 15.95 25.91 -2.93
N GLY A 162 16.55 25.26 -1.93
CA GLY A 162 17.20 25.93 -0.80
C GLY A 162 18.62 26.45 -1.10
N GLU A 163 19.20 26.13 -2.27
CA GLU A 163 20.52 26.61 -2.69
C GLU A 163 20.44 28.02 -3.32
N LYS A 164 21.51 28.82 -3.20
CA LYS A 164 21.54 30.23 -3.64
C LYS A 164 21.42 30.42 -5.16
N GLU A 165 21.83 29.42 -5.95
CA GLU A 165 21.70 29.43 -7.42
C GLU A 165 20.87 28.23 -7.86
N THR A 166 19.62 28.48 -8.23
CA THR A 166 18.69 27.42 -8.65
C THR A 166 18.92 27.05 -10.11
N ASN A 167 19.35 25.82 -10.38
CA ASN A 167 19.46 25.31 -11.76
C ASN A 167 18.09 24.79 -12.27
N LEU A 168 17.31 25.68 -12.88
CA LEU A 168 15.97 25.38 -13.41
C LEU A 168 15.95 24.22 -14.44
N LYS A 169 17.04 24.01 -15.18
CA LYS A 169 17.16 22.91 -16.15
C LYS A 169 17.20 21.54 -15.46
N LYS A 170 17.95 21.41 -14.36
CA LYS A 170 17.97 20.19 -13.52
C LYS A 170 16.62 19.91 -12.87
N ILE A 171 15.86 20.95 -12.52
CA ILE A 171 14.50 20.80 -11.96
C ILE A 171 13.53 20.29 -13.04
N SER A 172 13.60 20.81 -14.27
CA SER A 172 12.73 20.40 -15.38
C SER A 172 12.92 18.93 -15.77
N GLU A 173 14.16 18.44 -15.81
CA GLU A 173 14.46 17.02 -16.09
C GLU A 173 13.91 16.09 -15.01
N LYS A 174 13.99 16.49 -13.73
CA LYS A 174 13.40 15.74 -12.61
C LYS A 174 11.88 15.68 -12.67
N ILE A 175 11.20 16.72 -13.16
CA ILE A 175 9.73 16.75 -13.29
C ILE A 175 9.22 15.71 -14.30
N LYS A 176 9.98 15.39 -15.37
CA LYS A 176 9.58 14.31 -16.30
C LYS A 176 9.59 12.93 -15.64
N GLY A 177 10.59 12.65 -14.78
CA GLY A 177 10.67 11.40 -14.03
C GLY A 177 9.49 11.20 -13.07
N VAL A 178 9.02 12.29 -12.46
CA VAL A 178 7.85 12.28 -11.55
C VAL A 178 6.58 11.82 -12.27
N ASN A 179 6.35 12.25 -13.52
CA ASN A 179 5.15 11.85 -14.26
C ASN A 179 5.14 10.35 -14.57
N GLN A 180 6.28 9.79 -14.98
CA GLN A 180 6.41 8.35 -15.24
C GLN A 180 6.14 7.54 -13.95
N MET A 181 6.72 7.93 -12.82
CA MET A 181 6.51 7.25 -11.54
C MET A 181 5.04 7.28 -11.12
N ASN A 182 4.37 8.41 -11.33
CA ASN A 182 2.95 8.51 -11.06
C ASN A 182 2.12 7.56 -11.93
N GLU A 183 2.43 7.43 -13.22
CA GLU A 183 1.76 6.46 -14.08
C GLU A 183 2.02 5.01 -13.64
N ASP A 184 3.26 4.69 -13.26
CA ASP A 184 3.64 3.37 -12.77
C ASP A 184 2.89 3.02 -11.48
N ILE A 185 2.82 3.96 -10.54
CA ILE A 185 2.03 3.83 -9.29
C ILE A 185 0.56 3.56 -9.63
N GLN A 186 -0.05 4.31 -10.56
CA GLN A 186 -1.46 4.10 -10.90
C GLN A 186 -1.71 2.73 -11.54
N ARG A 187 -0.86 2.29 -12.47
CA ARG A 187 -1.01 0.97 -13.11
C ARG A 187 -0.88 -0.17 -12.11
N GLU A 188 0.09 -0.11 -11.21
CA GLU A 188 0.27 -1.17 -10.20
C GLU A 188 -0.80 -1.09 -9.11
N LYS A 189 -1.34 0.10 -8.81
CA LYS A 189 -2.52 0.27 -7.93
C LYS A 189 -3.76 -0.42 -8.50
N GLU A 190 -4.03 -0.29 -9.79
CA GLU A 190 -5.14 -0.98 -10.44
C GLU A 190 -5.01 -2.50 -10.32
N LYS A 191 -3.80 -3.04 -10.55
CA LYS A 191 -3.51 -4.46 -10.34
C LYS A 191 -3.70 -4.88 -8.89
N PHE A 192 -3.14 -4.12 -7.95
CA PHE A 192 -3.29 -4.37 -6.53
C PHE A 192 -4.78 -4.45 -6.14
N ASN A 193 -5.58 -3.47 -6.56
CA ASN A 193 -7.02 -3.42 -6.29
C ASN A 193 -7.76 -4.59 -6.96
N GLY A 194 -7.38 -4.97 -8.17
CA GLY A 194 -7.90 -6.16 -8.85
C GLY A 194 -7.65 -7.42 -8.04
N TYR A 195 -6.41 -7.66 -7.64
CA TYR A 195 -6.03 -8.83 -6.82
C TYR A 195 -6.66 -8.79 -5.42
N THR A 196 -6.85 -7.61 -4.82
CA THR A 196 -7.58 -7.50 -3.54
C THR A 196 -9.04 -7.97 -3.68
N LYS A 197 -9.73 -7.56 -4.74
CA LYS A 197 -11.11 -7.99 -4.99
C LYS A 197 -11.20 -9.50 -5.26
N GLU A 198 -10.27 -10.02 -6.06
CA GLU A 198 -10.16 -11.44 -6.35
C GLU A 198 -9.87 -12.26 -5.08
N TYR A 199 -8.92 -11.81 -4.26
CA TYR A 199 -8.59 -12.43 -2.97
C TYR A 199 -9.80 -12.47 -2.04
N ASN A 200 -10.51 -11.34 -1.86
CA ASN A 200 -11.69 -11.27 -1.00
C ASN A 200 -12.77 -12.25 -1.44
N LYS A 201 -13.01 -12.35 -2.75
CA LYS A 201 -13.97 -13.30 -3.33
C LYS A 201 -13.56 -14.75 -3.07
N GLU A 202 -12.33 -15.12 -3.45
CA GLU A 202 -11.85 -16.49 -3.32
C GLU A 202 -11.77 -16.94 -1.85
N LYS A 203 -11.35 -16.04 -0.95
CA LYS A 203 -11.35 -16.26 0.51
C LYS A 203 -12.76 -16.60 1.03
N LEU A 204 -13.76 -15.82 0.64
CA LEU A 204 -15.17 -16.04 1.00
C LEU A 204 -15.71 -17.36 0.45
N ASP A 205 -15.43 -17.64 -0.82
CA ASP A 205 -15.87 -18.88 -1.48
C ASP A 205 -15.23 -20.11 -0.84
N PHE A 206 -13.95 -20.01 -0.42
CA PHE A 206 -13.25 -21.04 0.33
C PHE A 206 -13.92 -21.32 1.67
N TYR A 207 -14.23 -20.28 2.46
CA TYR A 207 -14.91 -20.45 3.76
C TYR A 207 -16.25 -21.15 3.61
N LYS A 208 -17.03 -20.79 2.58
CA LYS A 208 -18.31 -21.43 2.29
C LYS A 208 -18.15 -22.90 1.94
N GLN A 209 -17.20 -23.25 1.07
CA GLN A 209 -16.97 -24.64 0.65
C GLN A 209 -16.41 -25.50 1.79
N ALA A 210 -15.52 -24.94 2.61
CA ALA A 210 -14.99 -25.55 3.83
C ALA A 210 -16.02 -25.64 4.97
N LYS A 211 -17.26 -25.14 4.74
CA LYS A 211 -18.36 -25.09 5.71
C LYS A 211 -18.01 -24.31 6.98
N ILE A 212 -17.09 -23.36 6.89
CA ILE A 212 -16.70 -22.47 7.97
C ILE A 212 -17.83 -21.46 8.17
N LYS A 213 -18.41 -21.44 9.38
CA LYS A 213 -19.48 -20.51 9.72
C LYS A 213 -18.88 -19.15 10.01
N ILE A 214 -19.13 -18.21 9.12
CA ILE A 214 -18.66 -16.83 9.21
C ILE A 214 -19.80 -15.88 9.57
N LYS A 215 -19.46 -14.76 10.20
CA LYS A 215 -20.34 -13.61 10.38
C LYS A 215 -19.68 -12.40 9.74
N ASP A 216 -20.45 -11.64 8.98
CA ASP A 216 -19.98 -10.33 8.49
C ASP A 216 -19.63 -9.45 9.68
N GLU A 217 -18.38 -8.98 9.74
CA GLU A 217 -18.05 -7.82 10.57
C GLU A 217 -18.66 -6.59 9.87
N LYS A 218 -19.70 -6.01 10.49
CA LYS A 218 -20.23 -4.71 10.07
C LYS A 218 -19.23 -3.61 10.38
#